data_AF-A0A0C2DK71-F1
#
_entry.id   AF-A0A0C2DK71-F1
#
_cell.length_a   1.000
_cell.length_b   1.000
_cell.length_c   1.000
_cell.angle_alpha   90.00
_cell.angle_beta   90.00
_cell.angle_gamma   90.00
#
_symmetry.space_group_name_H-M   'P 1'
#
loop_
_entity.id
_entity.type
_entity.pdbx_description
1 polymer ?
#
loop_
_entity_poly.entity_id
_entity_poly.type
_entity_poly.pdbx_seq_one_letter_code
_entity_poly.pdbx_strand_id
1 'polypeptide(L)'
;MLSKPMLGFFVLLAVVIVFIVFLDDGSTPVRFTKFQKRLGEKTIRWIVVTTVQHPTEGIKRLSQIPGWTLLVVGNAETPKNWSFEGVHYLSVEDQQELGYRVLDFLPYKSYARKNIGYLYAIENGAEWIYDTDDDIIPYGLGPEQFDYTEEISGLRYGSKFSEKNESENSEEYVNTWRQEL
;
A
#
# COMPACT_ATOMS: atom_id res chain seq x y z
N MET A 1 14.71 -41.32 37.02
CA MET A 1 16.12 -40.91 36.75
C MET A 1 16.38 -41.14 35.28
N LEU A 2 16.58 -40.08 34.50
CA LEU A 2 16.87 -40.19 33.07
C LEU A 2 18.26 -40.81 32.89
N SER A 3 18.40 -41.85 32.07
CA SER A 3 19.70 -42.47 31.81
C SER A 3 20.65 -41.41 31.20
N LYS A 4 21.92 -41.38 31.63
CA LYS A 4 22.96 -40.45 31.12
C LYS A 4 22.97 -40.25 29.59
N PRO A 5 22.76 -41.27 28.72
CA PRO A 5 22.67 -41.03 27.28
C PRO A 5 21.44 -40.23 26.82
N MET A 6 20.31 -40.34 27.53
CA MET A 6 19.12 -39.54 27.23
C MET A 6 19.32 -38.06 27.61
N LEU A 7 20.03 -37.76 28.70
CA LEU A 7 20.32 -36.37 29.07
C LEU A 7 21.16 -35.67 28.01
N GLY A 8 22.15 -36.37 27.44
CA GLY A 8 22.95 -35.85 26.33
C GLY A 8 22.13 -35.56 25.07
N PHE A 9 21.16 -36.43 24.75
CA PHE A 9 20.24 -36.22 23.63
C PHE A 9 19.36 -34.97 23.83
N PHE A 10 18.79 -34.77 25.02
CA PHE A 10 17.96 -33.58 25.29
C PHE A 10 18.77 -32.28 25.31
N VAL A 11 20.01 -32.31 25.79
CA VAL A 11 20.91 -31.14 25.74
C VAL A 11 21.28 -30.81 24.29
N LEU A 12 21.61 -31.81 23.47
CA LEU A 12 21.90 -31.60 22.05
C LEU A 12 20.67 -31.09 21.30
N LEU A 13 19.49 -31.66 21.56
CA LEU A 13 18.22 -31.22 20.98
C LEU A 13 17.91 -29.77 21.37
N ALA A 14 18.12 -29.39 22.63
CA ALA A 14 17.94 -28.02 23.08
C ALA A 14 18.91 -27.05 22.40
N VAL A 15 20.19 -27.44 22.25
CA VAL A 15 21.19 -26.63 21.54
C VAL A 15 20.83 -26.49 20.06
N VAL A 16 20.38 -27.57 19.40
CA VAL A 16 19.93 -27.52 18.00
C VAL A 16 18.68 -26.65 17.85
N ILE A 17 17.72 -26.73 18.76
CA ILE A 17 16.54 -25.85 18.75
C ILE A 17 16.95 -24.40 18.96
N VAL A 18 17.86 -24.11 19.89
CA VAL A 18 18.41 -22.76 20.08
C VAL A 18 19.14 -22.31 18.80
N PHE A 19 19.96 -23.13 18.18
CA PHE A 19 20.62 -22.79 16.92
C PHE A 19 19.63 -22.61 15.77
N ILE A 20 18.54 -23.37 15.68
CA ILE A 20 17.48 -23.15 14.69
C ILE A 20 16.78 -21.82 14.97
N VAL A 21 16.43 -21.52 16.22
CA VAL A 21 15.79 -20.25 16.61
C VAL A 21 16.70 -19.03 16.40
N PHE A 22 18.02 -19.20 16.53
CA PHE A 22 18.99 -18.10 16.42
C PHE A 22 19.71 -18.01 15.05
N LEU A 23 19.68 -19.05 14.21
CA LEU A 23 20.22 -19.03 12.83
C LEU A 23 19.15 -18.95 11.74
N ASP A 24 17.87 -19.02 12.10
CA ASP A 24 16.77 -18.72 11.18
C ASP A 24 16.68 -17.19 10.98
N ASP A 25 17.47 -16.69 10.02
CA ASP A 25 17.28 -15.39 9.36
C ASP A 25 16.06 -15.41 8.39
N GLY A 26 15.27 -16.48 8.44
CA GLY A 26 14.04 -16.66 7.71
C GLY A 26 12.84 -16.09 8.47
N SER A 27 12.60 -14.78 8.32
CA SER A 27 11.26 -14.20 8.49
C SER A 27 10.63 -14.41 9.87
N THR A 28 11.19 -13.81 10.93
CA THR A 28 10.37 -13.54 12.11
C THR A 28 9.13 -12.76 11.66
N PRO A 29 7.89 -13.17 11.99
CA PRO A 29 6.77 -12.27 11.82
C PRO A 29 7.08 -11.07 12.69
N VAL A 30 7.31 -9.93 12.03
CA VAL A 30 7.60 -8.66 12.69
C VAL A 30 6.57 -8.51 13.79
N ARG A 31 7.04 -8.58 15.03
CA ARG A 31 6.18 -8.46 16.21
C ARG A 31 5.81 -6.99 16.32
N PHE A 32 4.88 -6.56 15.48
CA PHE A 32 4.29 -5.23 15.43
C PHE A 32 3.45 -5.00 16.68
N THR A 33 4.10 -4.70 17.79
CA THR A 33 3.40 -4.26 18.99
C THR A 33 4.12 -3.06 19.57
N LYS A 34 4.01 -1.91 18.90
CA LYS A 34 4.02 -0.62 19.62
C LYS A 34 3.61 0.66 18.86
N PHE A 35 2.89 0.60 17.73
CA PHE A 35 2.48 1.84 17.04
C PHE A 35 1.01 1.91 16.63
N GLN A 36 0.10 1.20 17.31
CA GLN A 36 -1.33 1.52 17.23
C GLN A 36 -1.66 2.69 18.17
N LYS A 37 -1.15 3.87 17.84
CA LYS A 37 -1.56 5.11 18.50
C LYS A 37 -2.84 5.59 17.84
N ARG A 38 -3.97 5.27 18.49
CA ARG A 38 -5.32 5.86 18.30
C ARG A 38 -5.68 6.20 16.86
N LEU A 39 -5.99 5.18 16.05
CA LEU A 39 -6.95 5.40 14.99
C LEU A 39 -8.31 5.65 15.67
N GLY A 40 -9.04 6.67 15.24
CA GLY A 40 -10.51 6.66 15.33
C GLY A 40 -11.06 5.44 14.58
N GLU A 41 -12.36 5.33 14.36
CA GLU A 41 -12.93 4.21 13.58
C GLU A 41 -12.07 3.91 12.35
N LYS A 42 -11.56 2.68 12.25
CA LYS A 42 -10.69 2.26 11.16
C LYS A 42 -11.50 2.35 9.87
N THR A 43 -11.24 3.35 9.05
CA THR A 43 -11.92 3.49 7.76
C THR A 43 -11.22 2.58 6.73
N ILE A 44 -11.99 2.06 5.79
CA ILE A 44 -11.46 1.31 4.64
C ILE A 44 -11.02 2.23 3.50
N ARG A 45 -11.16 3.56 3.64
CA ARG A 45 -10.92 4.55 2.59
C ARG A 45 -9.83 5.52 3.01
N TRP A 46 -8.73 5.54 2.28
CA TRP A 46 -7.52 6.27 2.64
C TRP A 46 -7.11 7.25 1.56
N ILE A 47 -6.77 8.47 1.96
CA ILE A 47 -6.14 9.44 1.07
C ILE A 47 -4.65 9.40 1.37
N VAL A 48 -3.82 9.15 0.36
CA VAL A 48 -2.36 9.08 0.54
C VAL A 48 -1.70 10.23 -0.19
N VAL A 49 -0.93 11.01 0.56
CA VAL A 49 -0.25 12.22 0.09
C VAL A 49 1.21 12.17 0.52
N THR A 50 2.12 12.71 -0.31
CA THR A 50 3.49 13.07 0.11
C THR A 50 3.61 14.58 0.32
N THR A 51 4.50 15.01 1.21
CA THR A 51 4.78 16.44 1.39
C THR A 51 6.27 16.70 1.60
N VAL A 52 6.69 17.93 1.25
CA VAL A 52 7.99 18.54 1.60
C VAL A 52 7.82 19.88 2.32
N GLN A 53 6.57 20.30 2.56
CA GLN A 53 6.22 21.65 3.01
C GLN A 53 5.34 21.62 4.26
N HIS A 54 5.03 22.80 4.80
CA HIS A 54 4.04 22.93 5.87
C HIS A 54 2.64 22.54 5.37
N PRO A 55 1.69 22.20 6.26
CA PRO A 55 0.32 21.88 5.88
C PRO A 55 -0.27 22.95 4.95
N THR A 56 -0.70 22.51 3.77
CA THR A 56 -1.29 23.35 2.72
C THR A 56 -2.80 23.46 2.89
N GLU A 57 -3.42 24.34 2.08
CA GLU A 57 -4.87 24.34 1.90
C GLU A 57 -5.39 23.00 1.34
N GLY A 58 -4.61 22.30 0.51
CA GLY A 58 -4.94 20.95 0.04
C GLY A 58 -5.07 19.96 1.20
N ILE A 59 -4.09 19.90 2.10
CA ILE A 59 -4.14 19.05 3.31
C ILE A 59 -5.37 19.36 4.15
N LYS A 60 -5.66 20.65 4.37
CA LYS A 60 -6.84 21.07 5.15
C LYS A 60 -8.16 20.59 4.53
N ARG A 61 -8.30 20.67 3.20
CA ARG A 61 -9.51 20.20 2.52
C ARG A 61 -9.63 18.70 2.54
N LEU A 62 -8.52 17.99 2.27
CA LEU A 62 -8.47 16.54 2.29
C LEU A 62 -8.78 15.97 3.69
N SER A 63 -8.30 16.62 4.76
CA SER A 63 -8.53 16.17 6.14
C SER A 63 -9.99 16.31 6.59
N GLN A 64 -10.80 17.08 5.85
CA GLN A 64 -12.21 17.33 6.16
C GLN A 64 -13.16 16.42 5.39
N ILE A 65 -12.65 15.54 4.53
CA ILE A 65 -13.48 14.64 3.71
C ILE A 65 -14.05 13.52 4.61
N PRO A 66 -15.38 13.45 4.79
CA PRO A 66 -15.99 12.48 5.69
C PRO A 66 -15.77 11.04 5.23
N GLY A 67 -15.51 10.14 6.17
CA GLY A 67 -15.32 8.72 5.90
C GLY A 67 -13.99 8.35 5.25
N TRP A 68 -13.07 9.32 5.10
CA TRP A 68 -11.72 9.10 4.62
C TRP A 68 -10.69 9.37 5.70
N THR A 69 -9.67 8.53 5.76
CA THR A 69 -8.49 8.75 6.59
C THR A 69 -7.37 9.36 5.75
N LEU A 70 -6.95 10.59 6.09
CA LEU A 70 -5.82 11.24 5.40
C LEU A 70 -4.48 10.79 6.01
N LEU A 71 -3.63 10.20 5.17
CA LEU A 71 -2.26 9.82 5.46
C LEU A 71 -1.29 10.73 4.68
N VAL A 72 -0.40 11.39 5.42
CA VAL A 72 0.67 12.22 4.86
C VAL A 72 2.02 11.58 5.15
N VAL A 73 2.76 11.30 4.08
CA VAL A 73 4.11 10.75 4.12
C VAL A 73 5.11 11.89 3.97
N GLY A 74 5.84 12.18 5.04
CA GLY A 74 6.88 13.21 5.01
C GLY A 74 8.10 12.78 4.20
N ASN A 75 8.73 13.74 3.54
CA ASN A 75 10.08 13.59 3.01
C ASN A 75 11.13 14.26 3.90
N ALA A 76 12.41 14.11 3.56
CA ALA A 76 13.54 14.68 4.30
C ALA A 76 13.49 16.22 4.43
N GLU A 77 12.79 16.90 3.52
CA GLU A 77 12.65 18.36 3.51
C GLU A 77 11.45 18.86 4.32
N THR A 78 10.57 17.94 4.76
CA THR A 78 9.38 18.29 5.54
C THR A 78 9.78 18.93 6.88
N PRO A 79 9.12 20.03 7.29
CA PRO A 79 9.37 20.66 8.58
C PRO A 79 9.29 19.66 9.75
N LYS A 80 10.27 19.67 10.66
CA LYS A 80 10.31 18.70 11.77
C LYS A 80 9.13 18.81 12.75
N ASN A 81 8.50 19.97 12.81
CA ASN A 81 7.31 20.24 13.64
C ASN A 81 5.99 20.03 12.87
N TRP A 82 6.02 19.27 11.76
CA TRP A 82 4.84 19.01 10.96
C TRP A 82 3.76 18.30 11.78
N SER A 83 2.57 18.90 11.80
CA SER A 83 1.39 18.30 12.39
C SER A 83 0.16 18.98 11.82
N PHE A 84 -0.93 18.24 11.71
CA PHE A 84 -2.25 18.76 11.34
C PHE A 84 -3.32 17.91 12.03
N GLU A 85 -4.36 18.55 12.55
CA GLU A 85 -5.44 17.85 13.25
C GLU A 85 -6.22 16.94 12.28
N GLY A 86 -6.55 15.71 12.72
CA GLY A 86 -7.28 14.75 11.89
C GLY A 86 -6.45 14.09 10.80
N VAL A 87 -5.12 14.24 10.82
CA VAL A 87 -4.21 13.67 9.82
C VAL A 87 -3.27 12.66 10.46
N HIS A 88 -3.11 11.52 9.79
CA HIS A 88 -2.07 10.56 10.10
C HIS A 88 -0.80 10.99 9.39
N TYR A 89 0.21 11.38 10.16
CA TYR A 89 1.50 11.78 9.61
C TYR A 89 2.54 10.69 9.86
N LEU A 90 3.29 10.34 8.82
CA LEU A 90 4.47 9.49 8.89
C LEU A 90 5.72 10.33 8.63
N SER A 91 6.43 10.69 9.70
CA SER A 91 7.76 11.30 9.59
C SER A 91 8.75 10.32 8.95
N VAL A 92 9.92 10.81 8.55
CA VAL A 92 10.99 9.94 8.03
C VAL A 92 11.41 8.91 9.09
N GLU A 93 11.41 9.32 10.35
CA GLU A 93 11.73 8.46 11.49
C GLU A 93 10.63 7.40 11.70
N ASP A 94 9.35 7.78 11.67
CA ASP A 94 8.24 6.82 11.78
C ASP A 94 8.29 5.77 10.65
N GLN A 95 8.65 6.18 9.43
CA GLN A 95 8.78 5.28 8.28
C GLN A 95 9.81 4.17 8.55
N GLN A 96 10.93 4.48 9.20
CA GLN A 96 11.99 3.50 9.50
C GLN A 96 11.53 2.43 10.50
N GLU A 97 10.55 2.76 11.35
CA GLU A 97 10.01 1.84 12.35
C GLU A 97 8.95 0.87 11.76
N LEU A 98 8.52 1.08 10.51
CA LEU A 98 7.51 0.23 9.85
C LEU A 98 8.04 -1.14 9.43
N GLY A 99 9.35 -1.33 9.34
CA GLY A 99 9.94 -2.62 8.95
C GLY A 99 9.67 -3.04 7.50
N TYR A 100 9.24 -2.12 6.63
CA TYR A 100 9.03 -2.43 5.22
C TYR A 100 10.36 -2.54 4.48
N ARG A 101 10.61 -3.69 3.86
CA ARG A 101 11.80 -3.95 3.04
C ARG A 101 11.98 -2.96 1.88
N VAL A 102 10.90 -2.34 1.41
CA VAL A 102 10.96 -1.36 0.31
C VAL A 102 11.76 -0.12 0.69
N LEU A 103 11.84 0.22 1.98
CA LEU A 103 12.49 1.43 2.48
C LEU A 103 13.97 1.51 2.07
N ASP A 104 14.64 0.36 1.99
CA ASP A 104 16.05 0.24 1.58
C ASP A 104 16.30 0.71 0.14
N PHE A 105 15.24 0.73 -0.69
CA PHE A 105 15.31 1.06 -2.11
C PHE A 105 14.68 2.43 -2.44
N LEU A 106 14.06 3.10 -1.47
CA LEU A 106 13.33 4.34 -1.71
C LEU A 106 14.22 5.57 -1.45
N PRO A 107 14.63 6.31 -2.49
CA PRO A 107 15.46 7.49 -2.30
C PRO A 107 14.71 8.57 -1.52
N TYR A 108 15.45 9.35 -0.73
CA TYR A 108 14.94 10.60 -0.17
C TYR A 108 14.74 11.63 -1.29
N LYS A 109 13.88 12.62 -1.04
CA LYS A 109 13.50 13.67 -2.00
C LYS A 109 12.85 13.13 -3.28
N SER A 110 12.22 11.96 -3.18
CA SER A 110 11.52 11.31 -4.28
C SER A 110 10.06 11.06 -3.95
N TYR A 111 9.20 11.25 -4.94
CA TYR A 111 7.79 10.84 -4.91
C TYR A 111 7.62 9.31 -4.73
N ALA A 112 8.65 8.52 -5.02
CA ALA A 112 8.63 7.08 -4.80
C ALA A 112 8.33 6.70 -3.33
N ARG A 113 8.58 7.60 -2.37
CA ARG A 113 8.24 7.41 -0.95
C ARG A 113 6.74 7.34 -0.68
N LYS A 114 5.89 7.79 -1.60
CA LYS A 114 4.43 7.61 -1.53
C LYS A 114 4.03 6.13 -1.44
N ASN A 115 4.84 5.24 -2.01
CA ASN A 115 4.66 3.78 -1.88
C ASN A 115 4.65 3.30 -0.42
N ILE A 116 5.36 3.98 0.48
CA ILE A 116 5.32 3.67 1.92
C ILE A 116 3.91 3.91 2.46
N GLY A 117 3.29 5.01 2.02
CA GLY A 117 1.91 5.36 2.38
C GLY A 117 0.90 4.34 1.87
N TYR A 118 1.06 3.83 0.64
CA TYR A 118 0.18 2.77 0.13
C TYR A 118 0.29 1.49 0.95
N LEU A 119 1.50 1.02 1.23
CA LEU A 119 1.71 -0.19 2.05
C LEU A 119 1.15 -0.01 3.46
N TYR A 120 1.36 1.17 4.06
CA TYR A 120 0.82 1.51 5.36
C TYR A 120 -0.70 1.53 5.38
N ALA A 121 -1.33 2.14 4.37
CA ALA A 121 -2.78 2.17 4.24
C ALA A 121 -3.34 0.74 4.09
N ILE A 122 -2.75 -0.08 3.21
CA ILE A 122 -3.13 -1.48 3.00
C ILE A 122 -3.01 -2.30 4.29
N GLU A 123 -1.87 -2.21 4.98
CA GLU A 123 -1.66 -2.89 6.26
C GLU A 123 -2.70 -2.45 7.32
N ASN A 124 -3.17 -1.20 7.24
CA ASN A 124 -4.18 -0.68 8.14
C ASN A 124 -5.63 -0.94 7.70
N GLY A 125 -5.85 -1.65 6.60
CA GLY A 125 -7.18 -2.09 6.14
C GLY A 125 -7.80 -1.21 5.06
N ALA A 126 -6.98 -0.46 4.31
CA ALA A 126 -7.47 0.26 3.14
C ALA A 126 -7.94 -0.73 2.06
N GLU A 127 -9.18 -0.57 1.64
CA GLU A 127 -9.73 -1.16 0.41
C GLU A 127 -9.68 -0.15 -0.75
N TRP A 128 -9.78 1.15 -0.42
CA TRP A 128 -9.76 2.25 -1.38
C TRP A 128 -8.66 3.23 -1.02
N ILE A 129 -7.84 3.59 -2.02
CA ILE A 129 -6.78 4.59 -1.88
C ILE A 129 -7.00 5.69 -2.91
N TYR A 130 -7.26 6.91 -2.43
CA TYR A 130 -7.24 8.12 -3.25
C TYR A 130 -5.83 8.69 -3.27
N ASP A 131 -5.20 8.63 -4.44
CA ASP A 131 -3.84 9.11 -4.65
C ASP A 131 -3.85 10.57 -5.11
N THR A 132 -3.28 11.48 -4.31
CA THR A 132 -3.22 12.91 -4.64
C THR A 132 -2.03 13.58 -3.98
N ASP A 133 -1.67 14.79 -4.42
CA ASP A 133 -0.57 15.56 -3.85
C ASP A 133 -1.09 16.67 -2.92
N ASP A 134 -0.22 17.21 -2.07
CA ASP A 134 -0.59 18.17 -1.03
C ASP A 134 -0.90 19.56 -1.59
N ASP A 135 -0.43 19.89 -2.79
CA ASP A 135 -0.73 21.12 -3.51
C ASP A 135 -1.94 20.99 -4.45
N ILE A 136 -2.50 19.80 -4.60
CA ILE A 136 -3.72 19.56 -5.38
C ILE A 136 -4.93 19.83 -4.50
N ILE A 137 -5.70 20.84 -4.87
CA ILE A 137 -7.01 21.13 -4.30
C ILE A 137 -8.05 20.30 -5.05
N PRO A 138 -8.79 19.39 -4.40
CA PRO A 138 -9.87 18.67 -5.06
C PRO A 138 -10.92 19.65 -5.60
N TYR A 139 -11.23 19.54 -6.89
CA TYR A 139 -12.37 20.20 -7.51
C TYR A 139 -13.44 19.15 -7.86
N GLY A 140 -14.71 19.55 -7.84
CA GLY A 140 -15.82 18.64 -8.11
C GLY A 140 -16.03 17.63 -6.96
N LEU A 141 -16.17 16.35 -7.32
CA LEU A 141 -16.53 15.28 -6.39
C LEU A 141 -15.33 14.74 -5.58
N GLY A 142 -14.08 15.01 -5.99
CA GLY A 142 -12.90 14.50 -5.28
C GLY A 142 -12.95 12.97 -5.09
N PRO A 143 -12.68 12.44 -3.89
CA PRO A 143 -12.80 11.01 -3.61
C PRO A 143 -14.24 10.44 -3.72
N GLU A 144 -15.28 11.27 -3.81
CA GLU A 144 -16.65 10.79 -4.04
C GLU A 144 -16.86 10.27 -5.48
N GLN A 145 -15.87 10.45 -6.37
CA GLN A 145 -15.91 9.93 -7.74
C GLN A 145 -15.67 8.42 -7.85
N PHE A 146 -15.24 7.75 -6.77
CA PHE A 146 -14.99 6.31 -6.80
C PHE A 146 -16.27 5.55 -7.15
N ASP A 147 -16.18 4.71 -8.16
CA ASP A 147 -17.16 3.65 -8.37
C ASP A 147 -16.89 2.53 -7.37
N TYR A 148 -17.74 2.44 -6.36
CA TYR A 148 -17.65 1.44 -5.30
C TYR A 148 -18.32 0.11 -5.66
N THR A 149 -18.75 -0.07 -6.91
CA THR A 149 -19.26 -1.36 -7.37
C THR A 149 -18.13 -2.39 -7.46
N GLU A 150 -18.47 -3.67 -7.33
CA GLU A 150 -17.52 -4.77 -7.56
C GLU A 150 -17.29 -5.04 -9.07
N GLU A 151 -17.90 -4.22 -9.94
CA GLU A 151 -17.80 -4.35 -11.38
C GLU A 151 -16.61 -3.53 -11.90
N ILE A 152 -15.70 -4.19 -12.62
CA ILE A 152 -14.59 -3.50 -13.27
C ILE A 152 -14.94 -3.32 -14.74
N SER A 153 -15.00 -2.07 -15.19
CA SER A 153 -15.04 -1.73 -16.61
C SER A 153 -13.72 -1.05 -17.02
N GLY A 154 -13.21 -1.37 -18.21
CA GLY A 154 -11.94 -0.82 -18.66
C GLY A 154 -11.53 -1.26 -20.05
N LEU A 155 -10.57 -0.54 -20.64
CA LEU A 155 -9.99 -0.90 -21.92
C LEU A 155 -9.01 -2.07 -21.73
N ARG A 156 -9.37 -3.24 -22.26
CA ARG A 156 -8.46 -4.40 -22.33
C ARG A 156 -7.73 -4.38 -23.66
N TYR A 157 -6.40 -4.24 -23.64
CA TYR A 157 -5.59 -4.54 -24.81
C TYR A 157 -5.56 -6.06 -25.01
N GLY A 158 -6.00 -6.53 -26.18
CA GLY A 158 -5.92 -7.94 -26.58
C GLY A 158 -5.38 -8.03 -28.00
N SER A 159 -4.37 -8.86 -28.22
CA SER A 159 -4.01 -9.29 -29.56
C SER A 159 -5.07 -10.29 -30.04
N LYS A 160 -5.60 -10.11 -31.26
CA LYS A 160 -6.46 -11.11 -31.89
C LYS A 160 -5.62 -12.39 -32.04
N PHE A 161 -5.91 -13.41 -31.24
CA PHE A 161 -5.39 -14.74 -31.50
C PHE A 161 -6.08 -15.22 -32.78
N SER A 162 -5.36 -15.23 -33.91
CA SER A 162 -5.86 -15.87 -35.12
C SER A 162 -5.79 -17.38 -34.87
N GLU A 163 -6.90 -17.98 -34.46
CA GLU A 163 -7.08 -19.41 -34.70
C GLU A 163 -7.10 -19.62 -36.21
N LYS A 164 -5.95 -20.04 -36.76
CA LYS A 164 -5.94 -20.73 -38.04
C LYS A 164 -6.58 -22.09 -37.80
N ASN A 165 -7.90 -22.15 -37.92
CA ASN A 165 -8.55 -23.36 -38.38
C ASN A 165 -8.99 -23.11 -39.82
N GLU A 166 -8.38 -23.90 -40.70
CA GLU A 166 -8.77 -24.05 -42.09
C GLU A 166 -10.24 -24.45 -42.19
N SER A 167 -10.84 -24.05 -43.32
CA SER A 167 -12.18 -24.34 -43.83
C SER A 167 -13.36 -23.51 -43.29
N GLU A 168 -13.84 -22.66 -44.22
CA GLU A 168 -15.23 -22.29 -44.49
C GLU A 168 -15.95 -21.35 -43.49
N ASN A 169 -15.91 -20.05 -43.76
CA ASN A 169 -17.03 -19.32 -44.39
C ASN A 169 -16.69 -17.81 -44.42
N SER A 170 -16.07 -17.36 -45.51
CA SER A 170 -15.31 -16.10 -45.57
C SER A 170 -16.07 -14.86 -46.08
N GLU A 171 -17.39 -14.92 -46.27
CA GLU A 171 -18.10 -13.81 -46.94
C GLU A 171 -19.08 -13.00 -46.06
N GLU A 172 -19.42 -13.46 -44.86
CA GLU A 172 -20.49 -12.81 -44.08
C GLU A 172 -19.98 -11.78 -43.05
N TYR A 173 -18.77 -11.93 -42.50
CA TYR A 173 -18.31 -11.08 -41.40
C TYR A 173 -17.64 -9.75 -41.81
N VAL A 174 -17.40 -9.52 -43.10
CA VAL A 174 -16.70 -8.31 -43.59
C VAL A 174 -17.65 -7.12 -43.79
N ASN A 175 -18.97 -7.35 -43.88
CA ASN A 175 -19.90 -6.31 -44.31
C ASN A 175 -20.60 -5.52 -43.18
N THR A 176 -20.45 -5.90 -41.91
CA THR A 176 -21.15 -5.22 -40.81
C THR A 176 -20.42 -3.97 -40.29
N TRP A 177 -19.12 -3.81 -40.56
CA TRP A 177 -18.29 -2.71 -40.01
C TRP A 177 -18.23 -1.44 -40.88
N ARG A 178 -19.08 -1.30 -41.90
CA ARG A 178 -19.00 -0.19 -42.87
C ARG A 178 -20.13 0.83 -42.78
N GLN A 179 -21.00 0.80 -41.77
CA GLN A 179 -22.19 1.67 -41.73
C GLN A 179 -22.36 2.56 -40.48
N GLU A 180 -21.42 2.62 -39.54
CA GLU A 180 -21.54 3.57 -38.40
C GLU A 180 -20.25 4.39 -38.15
N LEU A 181 -19.84 5.12 -39.18
CA LEU A 181 -19.09 6.39 -39.10
C LEU A 181 -19.78 7.40 -40.02
#